data_AF-A0A813KW43-F1
#
_entry.id   AF-A0A813KW43-F1
#
_cell.length_a   1.000
_cell.length_b   1.000
_cell.length_c   1.000
_cell.angle_alpha   90.00
_cell.angle_beta   90.00
_cell.angle_gamma   90.00
#
_symmetry.space_group_name_H-M   'P 1'
#
loop_
_entity.id
_entity.type
_entity.pdbx_description
1 polymer ?
#
loop_
_entity_poly.entity_id
_entity_poly.type
_entity_poly.pdbx_seq_one_letter_code
_entity_poly.pdbx_strand_id
1 'polypeptide(L)'
;MQDELTAYLMAIQPPSSVMPEQRAPTPDMDNYIAQNLEFFESLNSSYASLKAQKSTVEAEVGTKTAECAEGRLVFDAKFCLWKTEVENASRITCTAARKLERSTRRLRRRPSPMLKVAGQTATPS
;
A
#
# COMPACT_ATOMS: atom_id res chain seq x y z
N MET A 1 -20.98 1.49 -5.18
CA MET A 1 -21.74 0.22 -5.32
C MET A 1 -22.69 -0.08 -4.16
N GLN A 2 -22.25 -0.09 -2.89
CA GLN A 2 -23.19 -0.41 -1.78
C GLN A 2 -24.29 0.65 -1.64
N ASP A 3 -23.95 1.91 -1.88
CA ASP A 3 -24.91 3.03 -1.89
C ASP A 3 -25.85 3.01 -3.11
N GLU A 4 -25.39 2.55 -4.27
CA GLU A 4 -26.20 2.47 -5.50
C GLU A 4 -27.20 1.32 -5.46
N LEU A 5 -26.81 0.15 -4.96
CA LEU A 5 -27.73 -0.97 -4.77
C LEU A 5 -28.81 -0.62 -3.73
N THR A 6 -28.41 0.01 -2.63
CA THR A 6 -29.34 0.45 -1.59
C THR A 6 -30.28 1.53 -2.13
N ALA A 7 -29.77 2.51 -2.88
CA ALA A 7 -30.58 3.52 -3.54
C ALA A 7 -31.54 2.92 -4.58
N TYR A 8 -31.09 1.95 -5.37
CA TYR A 8 -31.94 1.24 -6.34
C TYR A 8 -33.05 0.47 -5.62
N LEU A 9 -32.72 -0.32 -4.59
CA LEU A 9 -33.72 -1.05 -3.80
C LEU A 9 -34.71 -0.13 -3.07
N MET A 10 -34.30 1.08 -2.67
CA MET A 10 -35.20 2.06 -2.05
C MET A 10 -36.04 2.84 -3.07
N ALA A 11 -35.57 2.97 -4.31
CA ALA A 11 -36.28 3.68 -5.39
C ALA A 11 -37.30 2.80 -6.12
N ILE A 12 -37.13 1.48 -6.06
CA ILE A 12 -38.08 0.52 -6.64
C ILE A 12 -39.28 0.38 -5.72
N GLN A 13 -40.41 0.96 -6.11
CA GLN A 13 -41.73 0.58 -5.59
C GLN A 13 -42.51 -0.16 -6.68
N PRO A 14 -43.21 -1.25 -6.34
CA PRO A 14 -44.09 -1.91 -7.30
C PRO A 14 -45.19 -0.93 -7.76
N PRO A 15 -45.57 -0.96 -9.06
CA PRO A 15 -46.48 0.02 -9.66
C PRO A 15 -47.87 0.07 -9.02
N SER A 16 -48.34 -1.03 -8.42
CA SER A 16 -49.51 -1.05 -7.54
C SER A 16 -49.42 -2.21 -6.53
N SER A 17 -49.47 -1.89 -5.23
CA SER A 17 -49.61 -2.88 -4.16
C SER A 17 -51.06 -3.32 -3.92
N VAL A 18 -52.03 -2.73 -4.63
CA VAL A 18 -53.46 -2.96 -4.41
C VAL A 18 -54.03 -3.73 -5.60
N MET A 19 -54.35 -5.01 -5.37
CA MET A 19 -55.06 -5.84 -6.32
C MET A 19 -56.50 -5.29 -6.51
N PRO A 20 -57.02 -5.20 -7.75
CA PRO A 20 -58.39 -4.78 -7.98
C PRO A 20 -59.41 -5.65 -7.21
N GLU A 21 -60.44 -5.03 -6.63
CA GLU A 21 -61.46 -5.71 -5.79
C GLU A 21 -62.29 -6.75 -6.54
N GLN A 22 -62.34 -6.68 -7.87
CA GLN A 22 -63.14 -7.56 -8.71
C GLN A 22 -62.37 -8.83 -9.09
N ARG A 23 -62.89 -10.00 -8.66
CA ARG A 23 -62.33 -11.34 -8.96
C ARG A 23 -62.60 -11.86 -10.38
N ALA A 24 -63.23 -11.07 -11.25
CA ALA A 24 -63.51 -11.46 -12.62
C ALA A 24 -62.37 -10.98 -13.55
N PRO A 25 -62.10 -11.67 -14.67
CA PRO A 25 -61.16 -11.17 -15.68
C PRO A 25 -61.70 -9.86 -16.24
N THR A 26 -61.04 -8.76 -15.89
CA THR A 26 -61.34 -7.43 -16.40
C THR A 26 -60.09 -6.86 -17.06
N PRO A 27 -60.22 -5.92 -18.00
CA PRO A 27 -59.07 -5.22 -18.58
C PRO A 27 -58.16 -4.57 -17.53
N ASP A 28 -58.72 -4.16 -16.38
CA ASP A 28 -57.95 -3.60 -15.27
C ASP A 28 -57.08 -4.66 -14.57
N MET A 29 -57.60 -5.89 -14.42
CA MET A 29 -56.83 -7.02 -13.91
C MET A 29 -55.70 -7.41 -14.88
N ASP A 30 -55.97 -7.42 -16.19
CA ASP A 30 -54.97 -7.73 -17.21
C ASP A 30 -53.84 -6.67 -17.23
N ASN A 31 -54.20 -5.40 -17.13
CA ASN A 31 -53.24 -4.30 -17.02
C ASN A 31 -52.42 -4.38 -15.72
N TYR A 32 -53.06 -4.69 -14.58
CA TYR A 32 -52.37 -4.89 -13.32
C TYR A 32 -51.35 -6.04 -13.41
N ILE A 33 -51.75 -7.18 -13.99
CA ILE A 33 -50.88 -8.35 -14.17
C ILE A 33 -49.70 -8.01 -15.09
N ALA A 34 -49.95 -7.36 -16.23
CA ALA A 34 -48.91 -6.98 -17.17
C ALA A 34 -47.86 -6.06 -16.54
N GLN A 35 -48.30 -5.01 -15.83
CA GLN A 35 -47.39 -4.07 -15.15
C GLN A 35 -46.54 -4.74 -14.07
N ASN A 36 -47.12 -5.67 -13.31
CA ASN A 36 -46.37 -6.40 -12.29
C ASN A 36 -45.37 -7.38 -12.91
N LEU A 37 -45.74 -8.08 -13.99
CA LEU A 37 -44.83 -8.98 -14.70
C LEU A 37 -43.63 -8.22 -15.27
N GLU A 38 -43.87 -7.11 -15.97
CA GLU A 38 -42.79 -6.26 -16.52
C GLU A 38 -41.86 -5.74 -15.41
N PHE A 39 -42.45 -5.33 -14.29
CA PHE A 39 -41.68 -4.89 -13.12
C PHE A 39 -40.78 -6.02 -12.57
N PHE A 40 -41.31 -7.23 -12.38
CA PHE A 40 -40.53 -8.34 -11.86
C PHE A 40 -39.46 -8.85 -12.83
N GLU A 41 -39.73 -8.82 -14.14
CA GLU A 41 -38.74 -9.15 -15.17
C GLU A 41 -37.57 -8.15 -15.15
N SER A 42 -37.89 -6.85 -15.10
CA SER A 42 -36.91 -5.77 -14.98
C SER A 42 -36.07 -5.92 -13.71
N LEU A 43 -36.73 -6.13 -12.56
CA LEU A 43 -36.06 -6.32 -11.28
C LEU A 43 -35.11 -7.52 -11.29
N ASN A 44 -35.53 -8.64 -11.87
CA ASN A 44 -34.72 -9.85 -11.94
C ASN A 44 -33.48 -9.64 -12.83
N SER A 45 -33.65 -8.98 -13.98
CA SER A 45 -32.55 -8.61 -14.87
C SER A 45 -31.55 -7.68 -14.18
N SER A 46 -32.03 -6.63 -13.52
CA SER A 46 -31.18 -5.69 -12.78
C SER A 46 -30.46 -6.39 -11.62
N TYR A 47 -31.14 -7.26 -10.88
CA TYR A 47 -30.53 -8.05 -9.81
C TYR A 47 -29.41 -8.97 -10.33
N ALA A 48 -29.63 -9.65 -11.45
CA ALA A 48 -28.60 -10.51 -12.06
C ALA A 48 -27.38 -9.70 -12.49
N SER A 49 -27.58 -8.52 -13.08
CA SER A 49 -26.51 -7.60 -13.47
C SER A 49 -25.71 -7.12 -12.25
N LEU A 50 -26.39 -6.68 -11.19
CA LEU A 50 -25.77 -6.26 -9.93
C LEU A 50 -24.99 -7.39 -9.25
N LYS A 51 -25.52 -8.61 -9.29
CA LYS A 51 -24.82 -9.80 -8.78
C LYS A 51 -23.53 -10.09 -9.56
N ALA A 52 -23.56 -9.95 -10.88
CA ALA A 52 -22.38 -10.10 -11.71
C ALA A 52 -21.32 -9.02 -11.42
N GLN A 53 -21.73 -7.75 -11.32
CA GLN A 53 -20.84 -6.63 -10.98
C GLN A 53 -20.17 -6.83 -9.61
N LYS A 54 -20.95 -7.27 -8.61
CA LYS A 54 -20.40 -7.59 -7.27
C LYS A 54 -19.29 -8.64 -7.36
N SER A 55 -19.53 -9.73 -8.10
CA SER A 55 -18.53 -10.80 -8.27
C SER A 55 -17.24 -10.29 -8.94
N THR A 56 -17.36 -9.40 -9.93
CA THR A 56 -16.20 -8.81 -10.60
C THR A 56 -15.38 -7.96 -9.63
N VAL A 57 -16.03 -7.10 -8.83
CA VAL A 57 -15.33 -6.25 -7.87
C VAL A 57 -14.71 -7.07 -6.74
N GLU A 58 -15.37 -8.12 -6.26
CA GLU A 58 -14.76 -9.04 -5.28
C GLU A 58 -13.47 -9.68 -5.83
N ALA A 59 -13.45 -10.05 -7.12
CA ALA A 59 -12.25 -10.58 -7.76
C ALA A 59 -11.14 -9.51 -7.89
N GLU A 60 -11.47 -8.28 -8.29
CA GLU A 60 -10.52 -7.16 -8.38
C GLU A 60 -9.94 -6.77 -7.02
N VAL A 61 -10.74 -6.79 -5.96
CA VAL A 61 -10.26 -6.55 -4.59
C VAL A 61 -9.30 -7.67 -4.17
N GLY A 62 -9.59 -8.91 -4.53
CA GLY A 62 -8.70 -10.05 -4.28
C GLY A 62 -7.33 -9.89 -4.94
N THR A 63 -7.28 -9.51 -6.22
CA THR A 63 -6.02 -9.28 -6.94
C THR A 63 -5.25 -8.10 -6.36
N LYS A 64 -5.92 -6.97 -6.08
CA LYS A 64 -5.29 -5.81 -5.45
C LYS A 64 -4.73 -6.11 -4.07
N THR A 65 -5.41 -6.94 -3.28
CA THR A 65 -4.92 -7.37 -1.97
C THR A 65 -3.63 -8.18 -2.10
N ALA A 66 -3.55 -9.07 -3.09
CA ALA A 66 -2.33 -9.84 -3.37
C ALA A 66 -1.17 -8.95 -3.82
N GLU A 67 -1.42 -8.02 -4.76
CA GLU A 67 -0.43 -7.04 -5.21
C GLU A 67 0.11 -6.20 -4.03
N CYS A 68 -0.77 -5.74 -3.13
CA CYS A 68 -0.36 -5.01 -1.94
C CYS A 68 0.49 -5.85 -0.98
N ALA A 69 0.17 -7.13 -0.79
CA ALA A 69 0.96 -8.03 0.05
C ALA A 69 2.36 -8.26 -0.53
N GLU A 70 2.46 -8.48 -1.84
CA GLU A 70 3.74 -8.65 -2.54
C GLU A 70 4.59 -7.38 -2.48
N GLY A 71 3.98 -6.22 -2.76
CA GLY A 71 4.65 -4.92 -2.66
C GLY A 71 5.22 -4.66 -1.26
N ARG A 72 4.49 -5.06 -0.21
CA ARG A 72 4.96 -4.96 1.19
C ARG A 72 6.19 -5.83 1.43
N LEU A 73 6.18 -7.09 0.98
CA LEU A 73 7.33 -7.99 1.13
C LEU A 73 8.59 -7.46 0.43
N VAL A 74 8.43 -6.92 -0.78
CA VAL A 74 9.54 -6.33 -1.54
C VAL A 74 10.08 -5.08 -0.83
N PHE A 75 9.20 -4.23 -0.31
CA PHE A 75 9.60 -3.05 0.45
C PHE A 75 10.35 -3.43 1.73
N ASP A 76 9.82 -4.38 2.51
CA ASP A 76 10.43 -4.86 3.74
C ASP A 76 11.83 -5.44 3.47
N ALA A 77 11.98 -6.24 2.40
CA ALA A 77 13.28 -6.79 2.01
C ALA A 77 14.30 -5.69 1.65
N LYS A 78 13.89 -4.70 0.85
CA LYS A 78 14.76 -3.56 0.49
C LYS A 78 15.14 -2.73 1.72
N PHE A 79 14.20 -2.50 2.62
CA PHE A 79 14.46 -1.76 3.86
C PHE A 79 15.47 -2.50 4.75
N CYS A 80 15.34 -3.82 4.90
CA CYS A 80 16.29 -4.64 5.65
C CYS A 80 17.71 -4.58 5.05
N LEU A 81 17.83 -4.66 3.72
CA LEU A 81 19.12 -4.53 3.02
C LEU A 81 19.75 -3.16 3.27
N TRP A 82 18.99 -2.09 3.03
CA TRP A 82 19.44 -0.72 3.27
C TRP A 82 19.90 -0.49 4.71
N LYS A 83 19.12 -0.97 5.69
CA LYS A 83 19.49 -0.88 7.11
C LYS A 83 20.82 -1.56 7.39
N THR A 84 21.02 -2.76 6.84
CA THR A 84 22.27 -3.53 7.00
C THR A 84 23.46 -2.80 6.39
N GLU A 85 23.30 -2.19 5.22
CA GLU A 85 24.33 -1.39 4.56
C GLU A 85 24.73 -0.16 5.40
N VAL A 86 23.73 0.56 5.93
CA VAL A 86 23.96 1.72 6.82
C VAL A 86 24.68 1.29 8.09
N GLU A 87 24.26 0.19 8.72
CA GLU A 87 24.93 -0.35 9.92
C GLU A 87 26.38 -0.74 9.63
N ASN A 88 26.65 -1.40 8.51
CA ASN A 88 28.01 -1.77 8.11
C ASN A 88 28.88 -0.53 7.85
N ALA A 89 28.37 0.45 7.12
CA ALA A 89 29.07 1.71 6.86
C ALA A 89 29.42 2.46 8.16
N SER A 90 28.48 2.49 9.12
CA SER A 90 28.72 3.11 10.44
C SER A 90 29.81 2.38 11.25
N ARG A 91 29.87 1.04 11.20
CA ARG A 91 30.92 0.26 11.86
C ARG A 91 32.29 0.51 11.24
N ILE A 92 32.38 0.55 9.92
CA ILE A 92 33.64 0.81 9.20
C ILE A 92 34.18 2.20 9.53
N THR A 93 33.34 3.22 9.48
CA THR A 93 33.73 4.60 9.82
C THR A 93 34.16 4.73 11.29
N CYS A 94 33.46 4.09 12.23
CA CYS A 94 33.83 4.12 13.65
C CYS A 94 35.17 3.40 13.93
N THR A 95 35.44 2.26 13.27
CA THR A 95 36.72 1.55 13.39
C THR A 95 37.87 2.33 12.77
N ALA A 96 37.65 2.99 11.62
CA ALA A 96 38.64 3.86 11.00
C ALA A 96 38.98 5.07 11.89
N ALA A 97 37.97 5.72 12.47
CA ALA A 97 38.16 6.83 13.41
C ALA A 97 38.98 6.41 14.65
N ARG A 98 38.67 5.24 15.24
CA ARG A 98 39.46 4.70 16.37
C ARG A 98 40.91 4.39 15.99
N LYS A 99 41.17 3.88 14.78
CA LYS A 99 42.55 3.63 14.30
C LYS A 99 43.32 4.95 14.12
N LEU A 100 42.68 5.97 13.54
CA LEU A 100 43.27 7.30 13.37
C LEU A 100 43.57 7.96 14.72
N GLU A 101 42.66 7.86 15.69
CA GLU A 101 42.86 8.38 17.04
C GLU A 101 44.03 7.67 17.75
N ARG A 102 44.16 6.34 17.59
CA ARG A 102 45.30 5.59 18.13
C ARG A 102 46.61 5.99 17.46
N SER A 103 46.64 6.21 16.15
CA SER A 103 47.88 6.61 15.45
C SER A 103 48.32 8.03 15.85
N THR A 104 47.38 8.98 15.92
CA THR A 104 47.63 10.36 16.36
C THR A 104 48.09 10.43 17.81
N ARG A 105 47.51 9.63 18.73
CA ARG A 105 48.02 9.51 20.10
C ARG A 105 49.44 8.95 20.16
N ARG A 106 49.80 7.97 19.31
CA ARG A 106 51.18 7.43 19.22
C ARG A 106 52.17 8.49 18.72
N LEU A 107 51.78 9.29 17.73
CA LEU A 107 52.62 10.37 17.21
C LEU A 107 52.87 11.46 18.27
N ARG A 108 51.85 11.84 19.05
CA ARG A 108 52.01 12.82 20.15
C ARG A 108 52.87 12.32 21.32
N ARG A 109 52.98 11.00 21.51
CA ARG A 109 53.79 10.40 22.59
C ARG A 109 55.23 10.09 22.19
N ARG A 110 55.63 10.32 20.93
CA ARG A 110 57.04 10.19 20.54
C ARG A 110 57.82 11.38 21.10
N PRO A 111 58.92 11.16 21.85
CA PRO A 111 59.83 12.24 22.18
C PRO A 111 60.37 12.83 20.87
N SER A 112 60.36 14.16 20.75
CA SER A 112 60.89 14.85 19.59
C SER A 112 62.30 14.34 19.29
N PRO A 113 62.64 13.99 18.04
CA PRO A 113 64.03 13.77 17.70
C PRO A 113 64.73 15.12 17.89
N MET A 114 65.51 15.24 18.96
CA MET A 114 66.41 16.38 19.11
C MET A 114 67.33 16.37 17.89
N LEU A 115 67.21 17.40 17.05
CA LEU A 115 68.20 17.69 16.02
C LEU A 115 69.55 17.80 16.73
N LYS A 116 70.40 16.77 16.60
CA LYS A 116 71.83 16.91 16.86
C LYS A 116 72.36 17.88 15.80
N VAL A 117 72.38 19.17 16.15
CA VAL A 117 73.15 20.17 15.42
C VAL A 117 74.61 19.80 15.64
N ALA A 118 75.23 19.19 14.62
CA ALA A 118 76.67 18.96 14.60
C ALA A 118 77.35 20.33 14.55
N GLY A 119 77.91 20.76 15.68
CA GLY A 119 78.77 21.93 15.74
C GLY A 119 80.02 21.69 14.92
N GLN A 120 80.08 22.26 13.71
CA GLN A 120 81.34 22.50 13.02
C GLN A 120 82.00 23.70 13.71
N THR A 121 82.96 23.43 14.58
CA THR A 121 83.92 24.43 15.04
C THR A 121 84.89 24.72 13.89
N ALA A 122 84.68 25.85 13.22
CA ALA A 122 85.71 26.47 12.39
C ALA A 122 86.78 27.06 13.33
N THR A 123 87.99 26.49 13.29
CA THR A 123 89.20 27.13 13.83
C THR A 123 89.79 28.05 12.76
N PRO A 124 90.05 29.33 13.05
CA PRO A 124 90.81 30.20 12.16
C PRO A 124 92.33 30.06 12.40
N SER A 125 93.07 30.38 11.33
CA SER A 125 94.54 30.51 11.19
C SER A 125 95.31 29.25 10.85
#